data_AF-A0A4Y2C565-F1
#
_entry.id   AF-A0A4Y2C565-F1
#
_cell.length_a   1.000
_cell.length_b   1.000
_cell.length_c   1.000
_cell.angle_alpha   90.00
_cell.angle_beta   90.00
_cell.angle_gamma   90.00
#
_symmetry.space_group_name_H-M   'P 1'
#
loop_
_entity.id
_entity.type
_entity.pdbx_description
1 polymer ?
#
loop_
_entity_poly.entity_id
_entity_poly.type
_entity_poly.pdbx_seq_one_letter_code
_entity_poly.pdbx_strand_id
1 'polypeptide(L)'
;MRERCADAMSIFAKYGAPDLFITFTANPKWPEITENLRSSEHTTDSPDLLARVFNLNLKSLMDDLTVHGALEKCIAQVYTIEYQNRGLPHAHILIVLRAAENFSTSEK
;
A
#
# COMPACT_ATOMS: atom_id res chain seq x y z
N MET A 1 12.85 -7.03 -9.05
CA MET A 1 12.31 -5.82 -9.71
C MET A 1 11.66 -6.13 -11.05
N ARG A 2 12.40 -6.67 -12.04
CA ARG A 2 11.90 -6.88 -13.42
C ARG A 2 10.64 -7.74 -13.53
N GLU A 3 10.54 -8.85 -12.79
CA GLU A 3 9.37 -9.74 -12.82
C GLU A 3 8.10 -9.05 -12.30
N ARG A 4 8.19 -8.35 -11.16
CA ARG A 4 7.06 -7.59 -10.59
C ARG A 4 6.59 -6.47 -11.53
N CYS A 5 7.51 -5.84 -12.25
CA CYS A 5 7.15 -4.86 -13.27
C CYS A 5 6.47 -5.52 -14.47
N ALA A 6 6.93 -6.69 -14.92
CA ALA A 6 6.29 -7.42 -16.02
C ALA A 6 4.86 -7.88 -15.65
N ASP A 7 4.67 -8.37 -14.44
CA ASP A 7 3.35 -8.76 -13.91
C ASP A 7 2.42 -7.53 -13.81
N ALA A 8 2.92 -6.42 -13.27
CA ALA A 8 2.18 -5.16 -13.22
C ALA A 8 1.78 -4.68 -14.63
N MET A 9 2.71 -4.73 -15.59
CA MET A 9 2.45 -4.35 -16.98
C MET A 9 1.43 -5.27 -17.65
N SER A 10 1.43 -6.57 -17.34
CA SER A 10 0.41 -7.51 -17.83
C SER A 10 -0.97 -7.18 -17.28
N ILE A 11 -1.05 -6.80 -16.00
CA ILE A 11 -2.29 -6.34 -15.37
C ILE A 11 -2.79 -5.06 -16.05
N PHE A 12 -1.95 -4.05 -16.23
CA PHE A 12 -2.36 -2.78 -16.85
C PHE A 12 -2.66 -2.92 -18.34
N ALA A 13 -2.01 -3.84 -19.05
CA ALA A 13 -2.36 -4.17 -20.43
C ALA A 13 -3.79 -4.76 -20.54
N LYS A 14 -4.24 -5.48 -19.51
CA LYS A 14 -5.57 -6.12 -19.49
C LYS A 14 -6.67 -5.17 -18.99
N TYR A 15 -6.38 -4.39 -17.96
CA TYR A 15 -7.39 -3.60 -17.23
C TYR A 15 -7.30 -2.09 -17.49
N GLY A 16 -6.30 -1.63 -18.22
CA GLY A 16 -6.06 -0.21 -18.46
C GLY A 16 -5.07 0.40 -17.47
N ALA A 17 -4.86 1.71 -17.60
CA ALA A 17 -4.00 2.46 -16.70
C ALA A 17 -4.55 2.43 -15.25
N PRO A 18 -3.68 2.49 -14.24
CA PRO A 18 -4.11 2.60 -12.85
C PRO A 18 -4.86 3.91 -12.59
N ASP A 19 -5.97 3.83 -11.87
CA ASP A 19 -6.77 4.99 -11.44
C ASP A 19 -6.17 5.67 -10.21
N LEU A 20 -5.55 4.88 -9.33
CA LEU A 20 -4.95 5.36 -8.09
C LEU A 20 -3.50 4.89 -7.97
N PHE A 21 -2.65 5.83 -7.51
CA PHE A 21 -1.31 5.54 -7.03
C PHE A 21 -1.21 5.94 -5.56
N ILE A 22 -1.15 4.93 -4.69
CA ILE A 22 -1.11 5.10 -3.24
C ILE A 22 0.30 4.82 -2.76
N THR A 23 0.76 5.70 -1.88
CA THR A 23 2.05 5.58 -1.21
C THR A 23 1.82 5.37 0.28
N PHE A 24 2.35 4.27 0.83
CA PHE A 24 2.21 3.92 2.24
C PHE A 24 3.58 3.78 2.90
N THR A 25 3.89 4.67 3.85
CA THR A 25 5.20 4.74 4.51
C THR A 25 5.10 4.28 5.95
N ALA A 26 6.06 3.47 6.40
CA ALA A 26 6.17 3.14 7.82
C ALA A 26 6.36 4.40 8.68
N ASN A 27 5.62 4.46 9.79
CA ASN A 27 5.79 5.51 10.79
C ASN A 27 6.33 4.91 12.09
N PRO A 28 7.59 5.20 12.48
CA PRO A 28 8.15 4.73 13.74
C PRO A 28 7.39 5.19 15.00
N LYS A 29 6.57 6.25 14.88
CA LYS A 29 5.78 6.81 15.99
C LYS A 29 4.43 6.15 16.19
N TRP A 30 4.12 5.07 15.46
CA TRP A 30 2.90 4.32 15.69
C TRP A 30 2.85 3.73 17.11
N PRO A 31 1.69 3.82 17.79
CA PRO A 31 1.54 3.35 19.17
C PRO A 31 1.92 1.88 19.32
N GLU A 32 1.58 1.04 18.34
CA GLU A 32 1.93 -0.39 18.30
C GLU A 32 3.44 -0.63 18.36
N ILE A 33 4.24 0.34 17.89
CA ILE A 33 5.70 0.29 17.99
C ILE A 33 6.13 0.87 19.34
N THR A 34 5.70 2.10 19.66
CA THR A 34 6.20 2.81 20.86
C THR A 34 5.81 2.14 22.18
N GLU A 35 4.66 1.48 22.24
CA GLU A 35 4.19 0.76 23.43
C GLU A 35 4.88 -0.59 23.63
N ASN A 36 5.45 -1.17 22.56
CA ASN A 36 6.16 -2.45 22.60
C ASN A 36 7.68 -2.29 22.63
N LEU A 37 8.19 -1.06 22.61
CA LEU A 37 9.61 -0.76 22.81
C LEU A 37 9.94 -0.72 24.30
N ARG A 38 11.13 -1.18 24.67
CA ARG A 38 11.65 -0.94 26.02
C ARG A 38 11.92 0.55 26.19
N SER A 39 11.83 1.04 27.42
CA SER A 39 12.02 2.46 27.75
C SER A 39 13.35 3.07 27.29
N SER A 40 14.35 2.21 27.02
CA SER A 40 15.70 2.59 26.56
C SER A 40 15.97 2.30 25.08
N GLU A 41 15.04 1.67 24.35
CA GLU A 41 15.23 1.27 22.95
C GLU A 41 14.65 2.32 22.01
N HIS A 42 15.40 2.64 20.95
CA HIS A 42 14.86 3.42 19.85
C HIS A 42 14.19 2.52 18.83
N THR A 43 13.25 3.09 18.09
CA THR A 43 12.55 2.39 16.99
C THR A 43 13.50 1.83 15.93
N THR A 44 14.67 2.47 15.77
CA THR A 44 15.74 2.04 14.87
C THR A 44 16.45 0.77 15.35
N ASP A 45 16.39 0.48 16.65
CA ASP A 45 17.01 -0.69 17.27
C ASP A 45 16.13 -1.95 17.16
N SER A 46 14.87 -1.79 16.74
CA SER A 46 13.89 -2.88 16.56
C SER A 46 13.29 -2.89 15.14
N PRO A 47 14.12 -3.09 14.10
CA PRO A 47 13.64 -3.09 12.71
C PRO A 47 12.59 -4.18 12.43
N ASP A 48 12.66 -5.32 13.13
CA ASP A 48 11.69 -6.41 12.98
C ASP A 48 10.29 -6.02 13.50
N LEU A 49 10.23 -5.30 14.62
CA LEU A 49 8.96 -4.80 15.17
C LEU A 49 8.32 -3.81 14.20
N LEU A 50 9.11 -2.86 13.70
CA LEU A 50 8.67 -1.87 12.73
C LEU A 50 8.18 -2.53 11.43
N ALA A 51 8.90 -3.53 10.91
CA ALA A 51 8.49 -4.29 9.74
C ALA A 51 7.21 -5.10 9.97
N ARG A 52 7.02 -5.71 11.15
CA ARG A 52 5.78 -6.40 11.51
C ARG A 52 4.58 -5.46 11.55
N VAL A 53 4.70 -4.34 12.27
CA VAL A 53 3.61 -3.36 12.37
C VAL A 53 3.29 -2.78 10.99
N PHE A 54 4.31 -2.45 10.19
CA PHE A 54 4.13 -2.01 8.81
C PHE A 54 3.35 -3.03 7.97
N ASN A 55 3.71 -4.32 8.02
CA ASN A 55 3.03 -5.36 7.26
C ASN A 55 1.57 -5.56 7.72
N LEU A 56 1.29 -5.45 9.02
CA LEU A 56 -0.06 -5.53 9.55
C LEU A 56 -0.92 -4.36 9.06
N ASN A 57 -0.39 -3.13 9.14
CA ASN A 57 -1.10 -1.95 8.68
C ASN A 57 -1.29 -1.94 7.16
N LEU A 58 -0.28 -2.37 6.39
CA LEU A 58 -0.39 -2.52 4.95
C LEU A 58 -1.44 -3.57 4.58
N LYS A 59 -1.48 -4.72 5.28
CA LYS A 59 -2.51 -5.74 5.06
C LYS A 59 -3.91 -5.19 5.34
N SER A 60 -4.09 -4.48 6.46
CA SER A 60 -5.37 -3.84 6.77
C SER A 60 -5.81 -2.88 5.66
N LEU A 61 -4.90 -2.03 5.19
CA LEU A 61 -5.15 -1.11 4.08
C LEU A 61 -5.56 -1.87 2.80
N MET A 62 -4.86 -2.97 2.47
CA MET A 62 -5.21 -3.78 1.30
C MET A 62 -6.58 -4.45 1.43
N ASP A 63 -6.94 -4.93 2.62
CA ASP A 63 -8.25 -5.51 2.89
C ASP A 63 -9.36 -4.44 2.77
N ASP A 64 -9.13 -3.21 3.26
CA ASP A 64 -10.07 -2.09 3.09
C ASP A 64 -10.31 -1.74 1.61
N LEU A 65 -9.24 -1.74 0.83
CA LEU A 65 -9.27 -1.38 -0.60
C LEU A 65 -9.86 -2.49 -1.49
N THR A 66 -9.71 -3.76 -1.11
CA THR A 66 -10.05 -4.90 -1.98
C THR A 66 -11.24 -5.73 -1.51
N VAL A 67 -11.45 -5.83 -0.19
CA VAL A 67 -12.51 -6.65 0.41
C VAL A 67 -13.67 -5.77 0.87
N HIS A 68 -13.36 -4.68 1.57
CA HIS A 68 -14.40 -3.82 2.15
C HIS A 68 -14.89 -2.73 1.17
N GLY A 69 -14.18 -2.52 0.05
CA GLY A 69 -14.59 -1.60 -1.00
C GLY A 69 -14.62 -0.14 -0.53
N ALA A 70 -13.66 0.25 0.31
CA ALA A 70 -13.62 1.57 0.95
C ALA A 70 -13.58 2.76 -0.03
N LEU A 71 -13.08 2.54 -1.25
CA LEU A 71 -13.09 3.54 -2.32
C LEU A 71 -14.16 3.18 -3.35
N GLU A 72 -13.92 2.14 -4.14
CA GLU A 72 -14.87 1.50 -5.05
C GLU A 72 -14.46 0.04 -5.25
N LYS A 73 -15.16 -0.71 -6.11
CA LYS A 73 -14.78 -2.09 -6.41
C LYS A 73 -13.43 -2.14 -7.12
N CYS A 74 -12.38 -2.53 -6.40
CA CYS A 74 -11.08 -2.84 -6.97
C CYS A 74 -11.20 -4.05 -7.92
N ILE A 75 -10.75 -3.89 -9.18
CA ILE A 75 -10.75 -4.95 -10.19
C ILE A 75 -9.35 -5.48 -10.49
N ALA A 76 -8.32 -4.69 -10.20
CA ALA A 76 -6.93 -5.10 -10.25
C ALA A 76 -6.09 -4.25 -9.31
N GLN A 77 -5.08 -4.85 -8.70
CA GLN A 77 -4.11 -4.15 -7.86
C GLN A 77 -2.74 -4.81 -7.98
N VAL A 78 -1.71 -3.99 -7.82
CA VAL A 78 -0.33 -4.44 -7.66
C VAL A 78 0.39 -3.52 -6.70
N TYR A 79 1.23 -4.08 -5.83
CA TYR A 79 2.07 -3.27 -4.97
C TYR A 79 3.48 -3.82 -4.87
N THR A 80 4.40 -2.93 -4.50
CA THR A 80 5.79 -3.27 -4.20
C THR A 80 6.17 -2.63 -2.87
N ILE A 81 6.99 -3.32 -2.09
CA ILE A 81 7.58 -2.79 -0.86
C ILE A 81 9.06 -2.57 -1.13
N GLU A 82 9.53 -1.38 -0.83
CA GLU A 82 10.93 -0.96 -0.93
C GLU A 82 11.39 -0.36 0.40
N TYR A 83 12.69 -0.35 0.63
CA TYR A 83 13.29 0.26 1.81
C TYR A 83 13.90 1.61 1.42
N GLN A 84 13.36 2.70 1.97
CA GLN A 84 13.88 4.04 1.70
C GLN A 84 15.23 4.27 2.39
N ASN A 85 15.96 5.32 1.98
CA ASN A 85 17.19 5.78 2.64
C ASN A 85 16.89 6.13 4.11
N ARG A 86 17.18 5.17 5.01
CA ARG A 86 16.96 5.08 6.49
C ARG A 86 16.39 3.71 6.92
N GLY A 87 16.15 2.80 5.98
CA GLY A 87 15.69 1.43 6.27
C GLY A 87 14.21 1.34 6.64
N LEU A 88 13.42 2.38 6.37
CA LEU A 88 11.97 2.33 6.57
C LEU A 88 11.30 1.69 5.36
N PRO A 89 10.43 0.68 5.57
CA PRO A 89 9.67 0.10 4.49
C PRO A 89 8.61 1.09 3.98
N HIS A 90 8.40 1.03 2.68
CA HIS A 90 7.55 1.92 1.92
C HIS A 90 6.88 1.11 0.82
N ALA A 91 5.56 1.20 0.74
CA ALA A 91 4.79 0.51 -0.29
C ALA A 91 4.29 1.50 -1.34
N HIS A 92 4.50 1.14 -2.60
CA HIS A 92 3.86 1.75 -3.76
C HIS A 92 2.77 0.80 -4.24
N ILE A 93 1.54 1.28 -4.24
CA ILE A 93 0.33 0.51 -4.55
C ILE A 93 -0.35 1.16 -5.75
N LEU A 94 -0.64 0.38 -6.77
CA LEU A 94 -1.37 0.79 -7.96
C LEU A 94 -2.69 0.02 -8.00
N ILE A 95 -3.78 0.74 -8.25
CA ILE A 95 -5.14 0.18 -8.23
C ILE A 95 -5.88 0.60 -9.49
N VAL A 96 -6.60 -0.37 -10.06
CA VAL A 96 -7.62 -0.14 -11.08
C VAL A 96 -8.98 -0.37 -10.43
N LEU A 97 -9.83 0.65 -10.47
CA LEU A 97 -11.19 0.62 -9.97
C LEU A 97 -12.13 0.20 -11.10
N ARG A 98 -13.23 -0.46 -10.75
CA ARG A 98 -14.33 -0.63 -11.69
C ARG A 98 -14.91 0.77 -11.94
N ALA A 99 -14.88 1.23 -13.19
CA ALA A 99 -15.63 2.40 -13.60
C ALA A 99 -17.06 2.31 -13.05
N ALA A 100 -17.47 3.26 -12.22
CA ALA A 100 -18.86 3.35 -11.82
C ALA A 100 -19.66 3.56 -13.12
N GLU A 101 -20.62 2.68 -13.39
CA GLU A 101 -21.57 2.82 -14.50
C GLU A 101 -22.41 4.11 -14.42
N ASN A 102 -22.10 5.07 -13.54
CA ASN A 102 -22.87 6.28 -13.28
C ASN A 102 -22.03 7.52 -12.89
N PHE A 103 -20.73 7.61 -13.19
CA PHE A 103 -20.16 8.96 -13.29
C PHE A 103 -20.51 9.52 -14.67
N SER A 104 -21.73 10.04 -14.78
CA SER A 104 -22.02 11.09 -15.74
C SER A 104 -21.03 12.22 -15.46
N THR A 105 -19.88 12.19 -16.12
CA THR A 105 -19.07 13.39 -16.33
C THR A 105 -19.99 14.36 -17.07
N SER A 106 -20.54 15.33 -16.35
CA SER A 106 -21.03 16.54 -16.99
C SER A 106 -19.82 17.18 -17.66
N GLU A 107 -19.76 17.02 -18.98
CA GLU A 107 -18.84 17.73 -19.85
C GLU A 107 -18.97 19.24 -19.55
N LYS A 108 -17.83 19.91 -19.41
CA LYS A 108 -17.73 21.37 -19.45
C LYS A 108 -17.13 21.80 -20.78
#